data_AF-A0A024P4F3-F1
#
_entry.id   AF-A0A024P4F3-F1
#
_cell.length_a   1.000
_cell.length_b   1.000
_cell.length_c   1.000
_cell.angle_alpha   90.00
_cell.angle_beta   90.00
_cell.angle_gamma   90.00
#
_symmetry.space_group_name_H-M   'P 1'
#
loop_
_entity.id
_entity.type
_entity.pdbx_description
1 polymer ?
#
loop_
_entity_poly.entity_id
_entity_poly.type
_entity_poly.pdbx_seq_one_letter_code
_entity_poly.pdbx_strand_id
1 'polypeptide(L)'
;MGIFEKMIGSLDDKREWKAMEARAKALPSEYHNAYKAIQKYMWTTGGPSDWKAMSRIFGGILDLFEEGAAEGKKVTDLTGEDVADFCDELLKDEKTWKDKYRTKLNDSIGRD
;
A
#
# COMPACT_ATOMS: atom_id res chain seq x y z
N MET A 1 -5.88 -25.50 4.66
CA MET A 1 -4.96 -24.60 5.37
C MET A 1 -5.49 -24.42 6.79
N GLY A 2 -4.71 -24.86 7.78
CA GLY A 2 -5.15 -24.99 9.18
C GLY A 2 -5.29 -23.65 9.89
N ILE A 3 -6.04 -23.63 10.99
CA ILE A 3 -6.23 -22.43 11.82
C ILE A 3 -4.88 -21.90 12.34
N PHE A 4 -3.94 -22.79 12.69
CA PHE A 4 -2.59 -22.44 13.15
C PHE A 4 -1.76 -21.71 12.09
N GLU A 5 -1.75 -22.18 10.84
CA GLU A 5 -1.02 -21.51 9.73
C GLU A 5 -1.56 -20.10 9.49
N LYS A 6 -2.88 -19.93 9.51
CA LYS A 6 -3.53 -18.60 9.38
C LYS A 6 -3.16 -17.66 10.54
N MET A 7 -3.07 -18.19 11.76
CA MET A 7 -2.68 -17.38 12.92
C MET A 7 -1.22 -16.93 12.83
N ILE A 8 -0.30 -17.83 12.46
CA ILE A 8 1.12 -17.50 12.32
C ILE A 8 1.33 -16.47 11.20
N GLY A 9 0.71 -16.68 10.03
CA GLY A 9 0.77 -15.70 8.94
C GLY A 9 0.23 -14.33 9.35
N SER A 10 -0.91 -14.27 10.06
CA SER A 10 -1.44 -12.99 10.55
C SER A 10 -0.53 -12.28 11.56
N LEU A 11 0.27 -13.02 12.33
CA LEU A 11 1.24 -12.43 13.25
C LEU A 11 2.45 -11.86 12.52
N ASP A 12 2.94 -12.56 11.49
CA ASP A 12 4.03 -12.08 10.65
C ASP A 12 3.64 -10.83 9.86
N ASP A 13 2.46 -10.83 9.22
CA ASP A 13 1.93 -9.67 8.50
C ASP A 13 1.83 -8.44 9.43
N LYS A 14 1.33 -8.63 10.67
CA LYS A 14 1.25 -7.54 11.66
C LYS A 14 2.62 -7.05 12.11
N ARG A 15 3.60 -7.96 12.24
CA ARG A 15 4.97 -7.60 12.62
C ARG A 15 5.63 -6.78 11.53
N GLU A 16 5.47 -7.20 10.28
CA GLU A 16 5.96 -6.49 9.10
C GLU A 16 5.29 -5.12 8.97
N TRP A 17 3.96 -5.03 9.13
CA TRP A 17 3.25 -3.75 9.17
C TRP A 17 3.82 -2.79 10.22
N LYS A 18 4.04 -3.30 11.44
CA LYS A 18 4.60 -2.49 12.53
C LYS A 18 6.00 -1.98 12.21
N ALA A 19 6.82 -2.76 11.49
CA ALA A 19 8.13 -2.34 11.04
C ALA A 19 8.04 -1.24 9.97
N MET A 20 7.15 -1.38 8.98
CA MET A 20 6.89 -0.33 7.96
C MET A 20 6.42 0.98 8.60
N GLU A 21 5.52 0.89 9.57
CA GLU A 21 5.05 2.05 10.34
C GLU A 21 6.17 2.74 11.14
N ALA A 22 7.09 1.96 11.70
CA ALA A 22 8.24 2.50 12.41
C ALA A 22 9.23 3.21 11.47
N ARG A 23 9.48 2.63 10.28
CA ARG A 23 10.28 3.24 9.21
C ARG A 23 9.68 4.59 8.79
N ALA A 24 8.38 4.60 8.47
CA ALA A 24 7.67 5.83 8.12
C ALA A 24 7.79 6.91 9.21
N LYS A 25 7.65 6.52 10.49
CA LYS A 25 7.71 7.44 11.62
C LYS A 25 9.10 8.05 11.85
N ALA A 26 10.16 7.38 11.41
CA ALA A 26 11.53 7.86 11.52
C ALA A 26 11.88 8.91 10.44
N LEU A 27 11.09 9.02 9.38
CA LEU A 27 11.27 10.00 8.32
C LEU A 27 10.97 11.44 8.80
N PRO A 28 11.47 12.47 8.10
CA PRO A 28 11.06 13.85 8.33
C PRO A 28 9.54 14.02 8.27
N SER A 29 9.01 15.02 8.98
CA SER A 29 7.57 15.21 9.17
C SER A 29 6.79 15.28 7.85
N GLU A 30 7.33 15.95 6.83
CA GLU A 30 6.72 16.06 5.50
C GLU A 30 6.57 14.68 4.82
N TYR A 31 7.61 13.86 4.87
CA TYR A 31 7.63 12.50 4.34
C TYR A 31 6.67 11.57 5.09
N HIS A 32 6.68 11.62 6.43
CA HIS A 32 5.75 10.84 7.23
C HIS A 32 4.29 11.24 6.95
N ASN A 33 4.01 12.54 6.82
CA ASN A 33 2.67 13.03 6.48
C ASN A 33 2.23 12.57 5.08
N ALA A 34 3.12 12.62 4.09
CA ALA A 34 2.85 12.11 2.75
C ALA A 34 2.57 10.60 2.76
N TYR A 35 3.37 9.81 3.48
CA TYR A 35 3.14 8.38 3.66
C TYR A 35 1.75 8.11 4.26
N LYS A 36 1.34 8.87 5.29
CA LYS A 36 -0.02 8.77 5.86
C LYS A 36 -1.14 9.18 4.90
N ALA A 37 -0.90 10.16 4.04
CA ALA A 37 -1.86 10.56 3.01
C ALA A 37 -2.01 9.45 1.96
N ILE A 38 -0.91 8.87 1.49
CA ILE A 38 -0.91 7.74 0.55
C ILE A 38 -1.60 6.53 1.16
N GLN A 39 -1.34 6.20 2.43
CA GLN A 39 -2.07 5.14 3.14
C GLN A 39 -3.58 5.34 3.10
N LYS A 40 -4.06 6.56 3.35
CA LYS A 40 -5.50 6.84 3.29
C LYS A 40 -6.06 6.68 1.88
N TYR A 41 -5.33 7.13 0.86
CA TYR A 41 -5.72 6.96 -0.55
C TYR A 41 -5.79 5.48 -0.95
N MET A 42 -4.78 4.70 -0.56
CA MET A 42 -4.72 3.26 -0.79
C MET A 42 -5.75 2.48 0.04
N TRP A 43 -6.34 3.07 1.09
CA TRP A 43 -7.40 2.45 1.90
C TRP A 43 -8.79 2.70 1.29
N THR A 44 -8.84 2.85 -0.04
CA THR A 44 -10.07 2.97 -0.82
C THR A 44 -10.26 1.74 -1.70
N THR A 45 -11.30 1.74 -2.53
CA THR A 45 -11.54 0.64 -3.47
C THR A 45 -10.44 0.48 -4.54
N GLY A 46 -9.65 1.53 -4.79
CA GLY A 46 -8.49 1.47 -5.69
C GLY A 46 -7.27 0.76 -5.07
N GLY A 47 -7.27 0.53 -3.76
CA GLY A 47 -6.14 -0.07 -3.05
C GLY A 47 -5.90 -1.56 -3.34
N PRO A 48 -4.70 -2.04 -2.98
CA PRO A 48 -4.34 -3.45 -3.12
C PRO A 48 -5.25 -4.33 -2.23
N SER A 49 -5.61 -5.49 -2.76
CA SER A 49 -6.62 -6.35 -2.12
C SER A 49 -6.04 -7.53 -1.32
N ASP A 50 -4.72 -7.66 -1.25
CA ASP A 50 -4.03 -8.68 -0.46
C ASP A 50 -2.74 -8.15 0.18
N TRP A 51 -2.26 -8.86 1.20
CA TRP A 51 -1.10 -8.46 1.99
C TRP A 51 0.19 -8.41 1.16
N LYS A 52 0.38 -9.31 0.19
CA LYS A 52 1.61 -9.40 -0.59
C LYS A 52 1.80 -8.16 -1.45
N ALA A 53 0.74 -7.74 -2.16
CA ALA A 53 0.75 -6.50 -2.93
C ALA A 53 0.95 -5.28 -2.02
N MET A 54 0.25 -5.24 -0.88
CA MET A 54 0.36 -4.14 0.08
C MET A 54 1.78 -4.01 0.65
N SER A 55 2.37 -5.09 1.14
CA SER A 55 3.74 -5.12 1.66
C SER A 55 4.75 -4.65 0.61
N ARG A 56 4.65 -5.16 -0.62
CA ARG A 56 5.55 -4.79 -1.73
C ARG A 56 5.46 -3.30 -2.06
N ILE A 57 4.24 -2.76 -2.19
CA ILE A 57 4.03 -1.35 -2.55
C ILE A 57 4.51 -0.42 -1.45
N PHE A 58 4.06 -0.63 -0.20
CA PHE A 58 4.46 0.24 0.91
C PHE A 58 5.94 0.11 1.26
N GLY A 59 6.52 -1.08 1.10
CA GLY A 59 7.96 -1.29 1.19
C GLY A 59 8.72 -0.43 0.16
N GLY A 60 8.32 -0.47 -1.11
CA GLY A 60 8.95 0.33 -2.16
C GLY A 60 8.78 1.84 -1.98
N ILE A 61 7.62 2.30 -1.49
CA ILE A 61 7.41 3.73 -1.15
C ILE A 61 8.36 4.15 -0.02
N LEU A 62 8.53 3.30 1.00
CA LEU A 62 9.45 3.59 2.10
C LEU A 62 10.90 3.64 1.62
N ASP A 63 11.32 2.68 0.78
CA ASP A 63 12.68 2.67 0.21
C ASP A 63 12.95 3.98 -0.56
N LEU A 64 12.01 4.39 -1.43
CA LEU A 64 12.08 5.66 -2.18
C LEU A 64 12.13 6.88 -1.26
N PHE A 65 11.31 6.89 -0.22
CA PHE A 65 11.22 8.02 0.71
C PHE A 65 12.45 8.13 1.62
N GLU A 66 13.03 7.01 2.04
CA GLU A 66 14.26 6.97 2.81
C GLU A 66 15.44 7.53 2.00
N GLU A 67 15.56 7.14 0.73
CA GLU A 67 16.58 7.67 -0.18
C GLU A 67 16.39 9.17 -0.44
N GLY A 68 15.19 9.59 -0.82
CA GLY A 68 14.90 11.01 -1.09
C GLY A 68 15.05 11.90 0.14
N ALA A 69 14.68 11.42 1.33
CA ALA A 69 14.89 12.14 2.58
C ALA A 69 16.38 12.28 2.91
N ALA A 70 17.20 11.25 2.67
CA ALA A 70 18.65 11.31 2.87
C ALA A 70 19.33 12.32 1.93
N GLU A 71 18.78 12.51 0.72
CA GLU A 71 19.25 13.50 -0.25
C GLU A 71 18.65 14.90 -0.05
N GLY A 72 17.75 15.09 0.91
CA GLY A 72 17.09 16.37 1.17
C GLY A 72 16.11 16.81 0.07
N LYS A 73 15.60 15.87 -0.72
CA LYS A 73 14.57 16.14 -1.74
C LYS A 73 13.23 16.41 -1.10
N LYS A 74 12.32 17.08 -1.82
CA LYS A 74 10.91 17.13 -1.43
C LYS A 74 10.21 15.84 -1.84
N VAL A 75 9.13 15.50 -1.16
CA VAL A 75 8.30 14.34 -1.52
C VAL A 75 7.84 14.42 -2.98
N THR A 76 7.38 15.59 -3.43
CA THR A 76 6.90 15.81 -4.80
C THR A 76 8.00 15.73 -5.85
N ASP A 77 9.28 15.83 -5.48
CA ASP A 77 10.39 15.59 -6.40
C ASP A 77 10.53 14.09 -6.72
N LEU A 78 9.98 13.21 -5.87
CA LEU A 78 9.97 11.76 -6.03
C LEU A 78 8.66 11.24 -6.63
N THR A 79 7.54 11.79 -6.16
CA THR A 79 6.19 11.33 -6.54
C THR A 79 5.61 12.13 -7.71
N GLY A 80 6.20 13.26 -8.07
CA GLY A 80 5.51 14.28 -8.85
C GLY A 80 4.49 15.07 -8.01
N GLU A 81 3.96 16.14 -8.60
CA GLU A 81 2.90 16.96 -7.97
C GLU A 81 1.56 16.23 -7.92
N ASP A 82 1.27 15.39 -8.92
CA ASP A 82 0.11 14.49 -8.92
C ASP A 82 0.44 13.17 -8.21
N VAL A 83 0.37 13.21 -6.88
CA VAL A 83 0.65 12.03 -6.04
C VAL A 83 -0.38 10.92 -6.25
N ALA A 84 -1.59 11.24 -6.72
CA ALA A 84 -2.62 10.24 -7.00
C ALA A 84 -2.26 9.45 -8.26
N ASP A 85 -1.81 10.12 -9.32
CA ASP A 85 -1.31 9.46 -10.53
C ASP A 85 -0.12 8.53 -10.22
N PHE A 86 0.81 8.98 -9.38
CA PHE A 86 1.89 8.12 -8.87
C PHE A 86 1.37 6.86 -8.17
N CYS A 87 0.36 7.00 -7.31
CA CYS A 87 -0.25 5.87 -6.62
C CYS A 87 -0.96 4.91 -7.60
N ASP A 88 -1.68 5.45 -8.58
CA ASP A 88 -2.39 4.67 -9.59
C ASP A 88 -1.40 3.90 -10.49
N GLU A 89 -0.28 4.52 -10.87
CA GLU A 89 0.80 3.86 -11.62
C GLU A 89 1.47 2.74 -10.82
N LEU A 90 1.65 2.89 -9.50
CA LEU A 90 2.14 1.81 -8.63
C LEU A 90 1.17 0.62 -8.56
N LEU A 91 -0.12 0.86 -8.77
CA LEU A 91 -1.19 -0.12 -8.66
C LEU A 91 -1.64 -0.73 -9.98
N LYS A 92 -1.19 -0.22 -11.13
CA LYS A 92 -1.76 -0.54 -12.45
C LYS A 92 -1.84 -2.03 -12.79
N ASP A 93 -0.88 -2.82 -12.31
CA ASP A 93 -0.79 -4.26 -12.56
C ASP A 93 -1.28 -5.10 -11.36
N GLU A 94 -1.79 -4.46 -10.31
CA GLU A 94 -2.19 -5.10 -9.07
C GLU A 94 -3.70 -5.31 -8.96
N LYS A 95 -4.09 -6.39 -8.25
CA LYS A 95 -5.51 -6.67 -8.01
C LYS A 95 -6.05 -5.77 -6.90
N THR A 96 -6.97 -4.89 -7.29
CA THR A 96 -7.60 -3.93 -6.40
C THR A 96 -8.87 -4.47 -5.74
N TRP A 97 -9.34 -3.81 -4.69
CA TRP A 97 -10.65 -4.12 -4.10
C TRP A 97 -11.79 -3.93 -5.12
N LYS A 98 -11.69 -2.92 -5.98
CA LYS A 98 -12.61 -2.68 -7.09
C LYS A 98 -12.72 -3.88 -8.01
N ASP A 99 -11.59 -4.52 -8.36
CA ASP A 99 -11.60 -5.73 -9.18
C ASP A 99 -12.35 -6.88 -8.50
N LYS A 100 -12.09 -7.10 -7.21
CA LYS A 100 -12.79 -8.13 -6.42
C LYS A 100 -14.29 -7.87 -6.36
N TYR A 101 -14.71 -6.63 -6.17
CA TYR A 101 -16.13 -6.28 -6.13
C TYR A 101 -16.82 -6.43 -7.48
N ARG A 102 -16.15 -6.07 -8.58
CA ARG A 102 -16.66 -6.28 -9.94
C ARG A 102 -16.87 -7.77 -10.25
N THR A 103 -15.88 -8.61 -9.94
CA THR A 103 -16.01 -10.06 -10.10
C THR A 103 -17.16 -10.61 -9.26
N LYS A 104 -17.24 -10.22 -7.98
CA LYS A 104 -18.31 -10.67 -7.08
C LYS A 104 -19.71 -10.27 -7.57
N LEU A 105 -19.86 -9.07 -8.12
CA LEU A 105 -21.13 -8.60 -8.69
C LEU A 105 -21.54 -9.46 -9.90
N ASN A 106 -20.61 -9.66 -10.84
CA ASN A 106 -20.87 -10.45 -12.04
C ASN A 106 -21.19 -11.91 -11.70
N ASP A 107 -20.47 -12.52 -10.76
CA ASP A 107 -20.72 -13.89 -10.30
C ASP A 107 -22.08 -14.04 -9.60
N SER A 108 -22.56 -12.98 -8.95
CA SER A 108 -23.85 -12.97 -8.24
C SER A 108 -25.05 -12.87 -9.18
N ILE A 109 -24.89 -12.22 -10.34
CA ILE A 109 -25.96 -12.03 -11.33
C ILE A 109 -25.88 -13.11 -12.42
N GLY A 110 -24.68 -13.49 -12.86
CA GLY A 110 -24.46 -14.47 -13.93
C GLY A 110 -24.72 -15.93 -13.52
N ARG A 111 -25.22 -16.17 -12.31
CA ARG A 111 -25.73 -17.48 -11.86
C ARG A 111 -27.26 -17.43 -11.81
N ASP A 112 -27.85 -17.25 -12.99
CA ASP A 112 -29.16 -17.83 -13.33
C ASP A 112 -28.92 -19.15 -14.08
#